data_AF-A0A238ZPW8-F1
#
_entry.id   AF-A0A238ZPW8-F1
#
_cell.length_a   1.000
_cell.length_b   1.000
_cell.length_c   1.000
_cell.angle_alpha   90.00
_cell.angle_beta   90.00
_cell.angle_gamma   90.00
#
_symmetry.space_group_name_H-M   'P 1'
#
loop_
_entity.id
_entity.type
_entity.pdbx_description
1 polymer ?
#
loop_
_entity_poly.entity_id
_entity_poly.type
_entity_poly.pdbx_seq_one_letter_code
_entity_poly.pdbx_strand_id
1 'polypeptide(L)'
;MTLKKNIKKNLLSYTNEWKKLTETKDIDSIIKYMNSGFSFYITRKEYNIIQANQPEYVHYYFAIKDKEFKILIIDNKADEAGDHTHVFEKSLSNEIQDLSLNLMGSKDVTISMEEALNRSFRWNLFSYNWLKAMSEKKYYKDHTIPLIINPIKDLENIFKNTSESYAYHFFGLKENNTNNDDDQYSINSMDNYMIDLIVTNVTSIHNTDNEDDSANDNSCIGGGCAVTIHNEKKHSLFPKE
;
A
#
# COMPACT_ATOMS: atom_id res chain seq x y z
N MET A 1 -20.18 -18.32 26.46
CA MET A 1 -19.63 -19.25 25.43
C MET A 1 -20.21 -19.01 24.02
N THR A 2 -21.40 -18.42 23.86
CA THR A 2 -22.09 -18.22 22.57
C THR A 2 -21.49 -17.13 21.66
N LEU A 3 -20.95 -16.05 22.25
CA LEU A 3 -20.43 -14.90 21.50
C LEU A 3 -19.21 -15.25 20.63
N LYS A 4 -18.19 -15.92 21.22
CA LYS A 4 -16.97 -16.33 20.51
C LYS A 4 -17.25 -17.27 19.33
N LYS A 5 -18.22 -18.18 19.49
CA LYS A 5 -18.62 -19.12 18.44
C LYS A 5 -19.29 -18.41 17.25
N ASN A 6 -20.09 -17.38 17.51
CA ASN A 6 -20.74 -16.59 16.46
C ASN A 6 -19.72 -15.76 15.67
N ILE A 7 -18.74 -15.16 16.33
CA ILE A 7 -17.72 -14.34 15.65
C ILE A 7 -16.85 -15.21 14.73
N LYS A 8 -16.42 -16.40 15.19
CA LYS A 8 -15.70 -17.36 14.35
C LYS A 8 -16.51 -17.82 13.15
N LYS A 9 -17.81 -18.09 13.33
CA LYS A 9 -18.71 -18.48 12.24
C LYS A 9 -18.86 -17.36 11.19
N ASN A 10 -18.93 -16.11 11.63
CA ASN A 10 -19.10 -14.96 10.75
C ASN A 10 -17.81 -14.65 9.96
N LEU A 11 -16.63 -14.71 10.60
CA LEU A 11 -15.34 -14.53 9.92
C LEU A 11 -15.16 -15.57 8.81
N LEU A 12 -15.43 -16.84 9.11
CA LEU A 12 -15.43 -17.91 8.13
C LEU A 12 -16.46 -17.67 7.02
N SER A 13 -17.63 -17.10 7.34
CA SER A 13 -18.66 -16.81 6.33
C SER A 13 -18.19 -15.77 5.31
N TYR A 14 -17.59 -14.66 5.75
CA TYR A 14 -17.17 -13.59 4.84
C TYR A 14 -15.98 -13.99 3.97
N THR A 15 -15.02 -14.72 4.54
CA THR A 15 -13.89 -15.28 3.77
C THR A 15 -14.36 -16.38 2.82
N ASN A 16 -15.42 -17.12 3.15
CA ASN A 16 -16.03 -18.10 2.24
C ASN A 16 -16.70 -17.43 1.03
N GLU A 17 -17.31 -16.25 1.17
CA GLU A 17 -17.85 -15.52 0.01
C GLU A 17 -16.75 -15.07 -0.94
N TRP A 18 -15.67 -14.51 -0.40
CA TRP A 18 -14.47 -14.19 -1.18
C TRP A 18 -13.91 -15.44 -1.88
N LYS A 19 -13.78 -16.54 -1.14
CA LYS A 19 -13.29 -17.82 -1.67
C LYS A 19 -14.15 -18.34 -2.82
N LYS A 20 -15.48 -18.31 -2.67
CA LYS A 20 -16.41 -18.73 -3.75
C LYS A 20 -16.22 -17.86 -4.99
N LEU A 21 -16.08 -16.55 -4.82
CA LEU A 21 -15.83 -15.65 -5.94
C LEU A 21 -14.54 -16.05 -6.67
N THR A 22 -13.44 -16.26 -5.95
CA THR A 22 -12.16 -16.63 -6.57
C THR A 22 -12.16 -18.04 -7.18
N GLU A 23 -12.95 -18.97 -6.66
CA GLU A 23 -13.17 -20.30 -7.24
C GLU A 23 -13.91 -20.23 -8.60
N THR A 24 -14.82 -19.27 -8.81
CA THR A 24 -15.50 -19.08 -10.11
C THR A 24 -14.59 -18.55 -11.20
N LYS A 25 -13.45 -17.96 -10.84
CA LYS A 25 -12.54 -17.25 -11.75
C LYS A 25 -13.20 -16.11 -12.53
N ASP A 26 -14.26 -15.53 -11.98
CA ASP A 26 -14.86 -14.31 -12.52
C ASP A 26 -13.92 -13.12 -12.23
N ILE A 27 -12.95 -12.92 -13.12
CA ILE A 27 -11.92 -11.89 -13.02
C ILE A 27 -12.55 -10.50 -12.93
N ASP A 28 -13.61 -10.23 -13.70
CA ASP A 28 -14.26 -8.91 -13.72
C ASP A 28 -14.89 -8.59 -12.35
N SER A 29 -15.58 -9.57 -11.76
CA SER A 29 -16.13 -9.41 -10.40
C SER A 29 -15.03 -9.26 -9.34
N ILE A 30 -13.94 -10.02 -9.43
CA ILE A 30 -12.79 -9.90 -8.51
C ILE A 30 -12.20 -8.49 -8.57
N ILE A 31 -11.90 -7.99 -9.77
CA ILE A 31 -11.37 -6.64 -9.98
C ILE A 31 -12.33 -5.59 -9.45
N LYS A 32 -13.63 -5.72 -9.73
CA LYS A 32 -14.64 -4.77 -9.26
C LYS A 32 -14.60 -4.62 -7.73
N TYR A 33 -14.46 -5.72 -6.99
CA TYR A 33 -14.36 -5.67 -5.54
C TYR A 33 -13.03 -5.06 -5.08
N MET A 34 -11.92 -5.51 -5.66
CA MET A 34 -10.58 -5.08 -5.25
C MET A 34 -10.25 -3.63 -5.64
N ASN A 35 -10.91 -3.08 -6.66
CA ASN A 35 -10.78 -1.69 -7.09
C ASN A 35 -11.80 -0.75 -6.42
N SER A 36 -12.46 -1.18 -5.33
CA SER A 36 -13.35 -0.30 -4.55
C SER A 36 -12.61 0.80 -3.80
N GLY A 37 -11.30 0.66 -3.62
CA GLY A 37 -10.37 1.66 -3.13
C GLY A 37 -8.93 1.20 -3.27
N PHE A 38 -7.96 1.98 -2.80
CA PHE A 38 -6.53 1.62 -2.86
C PHE A 38 -5.84 1.64 -1.50
N SER A 39 -6.50 2.15 -0.45
CA SER A 39 -5.91 2.21 0.88
C SER A 39 -6.91 1.97 2.01
N PHE A 40 -6.40 1.68 3.20
CA PHE A 40 -7.12 1.78 4.46
C PHE A 40 -6.16 2.22 5.56
N TYR A 41 -6.63 2.41 6.79
CA TYR A 41 -5.75 2.74 7.91
C TYR A 41 -6.07 1.95 9.16
N ILE A 42 -5.03 1.71 9.95
CA ILE A 42 -5.12 1.28 11.34
C ILE A 42 -4.95 2.53 12.20
N THR A 43 -5.81 2.72 13.19
CA THR A 43 -5.69 3.79 14.18
C THR A 43 -4.77 3.37 15.33
N ARG A 44 -4.20 4.34 16.04
CA ARG A 44 -3.43 4.07 17.27
C ARG A 44 -4.21 3.24 18.30
N LYS A 45 -5.53 3.45 18.42
CA LYS A 45 -6.39 2.66 19.33
C LYS A 45 -6.44 1.19 18.92
N GLU A 46 -6.62 0.91 17.63
CA GLU A 46 -6.64 -0.46 17.11
C GLU A 46 -5.26 -1.11 17.24
N TYR A 47 -4.19 -0.37 16.92
CA TYR A 47 -2.82 -0.83 17.15
C TYR A 47 -2.58 -1.22 18.61
N ASN A 48 -3.01 -0.42 19.58
CA ASN A 48 -2.85 -0.75 21.00
C ASN A 48 -3.58 -2.03 21.40
N ILE A 49 -4.73 -2.32 20.79
CA ILE A 49 -5.47 -3.57 21.00
C ILE A 49 -4.71 -4.75 20.39
N ILE A 50 -4.22 -4.62 19.16
CA ILE A 50 -3.39 -5.63 18.48
C ILE A 50 -2.13 -5.92 19.32
N GLN A 51 -1.41 -4.86 19.72
CA GLN A 51 -0.15 -4.95 20.45
C GLN A 51 -0.30 -5.54 21.86
N ALA A 52 -1.49 -5.48 22.48
CA ALA A 52 -1.74 -6.04 23.80
C ALA A 52 -1.44 -7.55 23.87
N ASN A 53 -1.58 -8.26 22.75
CA ASN A 53 -1.24 -9.68 22.64
C ASN A 53 0.26 -9.94 22.36
N GLN A 54 1.04 -8.88 22.16
CA GLN A 54 2.46 -8.94 21.75
C GLN A 54 2.66 -9.87 20.55
N PRO A 55 1.93 -9.67 19.43
CA PRO A 55 2.03 -10.56 18.29
C PRO A 55 3.38 -10.40 17.59
N GLU A 56 3.71 -11.36 16.74
CA GLU A 56 4.87 -11.28 15.85
C GLU A 56 4.44 -10.72 14.49
N TYR A 57 3.22 -11.05 14.07
CA TYR A 57 2.66 -10.70 12.78
C TYR A 57 1.22 -10.23 12.90
N VAL A 58 0.80 -9.46 11.89
CA VAL A 58 -0.60 -9.13 11.66
C VAL A 58 -1.05 -9.86 10.40
N HIS A 59 -2.16 -10.58 10.54
CA HIS A 59 -2.81 -11.30 9.45
C HIS A 59 -3.91 -10.43 8.84
N TYR A 60 -3.89 -10.33 7.51
CA TYR A 60 -4.91 -9.63 6.73
C TYR A 60 -5.62 -10.64 5.84
N TYR A 61 -6.94 -10.71 5.95
CA TYR A 61 -7.78 -11.57 5.12
C TYR A 61 -8.68 -10.74 4.23
N PHE A 62 -8.87 -11.21 2.99
CA PHE A 62 -9.87 -10.66 2.09
C PHE A 62 -11.23 -11.28 2.38
N ALA A 63 -12.24 -10.43 2.38
CA ALA A 63 -13.60 -10.80 2.71
C ALA A 63 -14.59 -10.04 1.84
N ILE A 64 -15.73 -10.66 1.58
CA ILE A 64 -16.91 -9.98 1.06
C ILE A 64 -17.96 -10.00 2.18
N LYS A 65 -18.44 -8.82 2.54
CA LYS A 65 -19.48 -8.63 3.54
C LYS A 65 -20.42 -7.54 3.05
N ASP A 66 -21.72 -7.80 3.08
CA ASP A 66 -22.74 -6.85 2.66
C ASP A 66 -22.51 -6.31 1.23
N LYS A 67 -21.98 -7.16 0.33
CA LYS A 67 -21.59 -6.81 -1.06
C LYS A 67 -20.49 -5.74 -1.15
N GLU A 68 -19.67 -5.61 -0.13
CA GLU A 68 -18.47 -4.78 -0.12
C GLU A 68 -17.23 -5.62 0.13
N PHE A 69 -16.13 -5.21 -0.49
CA PHE A 69 -14.82 -5.78 -0.20
C PHE A 69 -14.30 -5.24 1.14
N LYS A 70 -13.84 -6.15 2.00
CA LYS A 70 -13.31 -5.83 3.33
C LYS A 70 -11.95 -6.49 3.53
N ILE A 71 -11.10 -5.80 4.27
CA ILE A 71 -9.90 -6.35 4.88
C ILE A 71 -10.22 -6.68 6.33
N LEU A 72 -10.09 -7.94 6.71
CA LEU A 72 -10.16 -8.38 8.10
C LEU A 72 -8.75 -8.41 8.68
N ILE A 73 -8.58 -7.79 9.84
CA ILE A 73 -7.28 -7.66 10.51
C ILE A 73 -7.34 -8.38 11.85
N ILE A 74 -6.39 -9.28 12.07
CA ILE A 74 -6.26 -10.04 13.32
C ILE A 74 -4.77 -10.25 13.61
N ASP A 75 -4.40 -10.25 14.89
CA ASP A 75 -3.04 -10.59 15.29
C ASP A 75 -2.81 -12.11 15.24
N ASN A 76 -1.58 -12.54 14.92
CA ASN A 76 -1.31 -13.95 14.66
C ASN A 76 -1.60 -14.86 15.86
N LYS A 77 -1.39 -14.38 17.09
CA LYS A 77 -1.64 -15.18 18.31
C LYS A 77 -3.12 -15.41 18.55
N ALA A 78 -3.95 -14.38 18.38
CA ALA A 78 -5.39 -14.51 18.49
C ALA A 78 -5.97 -15.42 17.40
N ASP A 79 -5.44 -15.32 16.18
CA ASP A 79 -5.84 -16.17 15.05
C ASP A 79 -5.51 -17.64 15.28
N GLU A 80 -4.27 -17.95 15.68
CA GLU A 80 -3.83 -19.32 16.01
C GLU A 80 -4.64 -19.93 17.18
N ALA A 81 -4.98 -19.11 18.18
CA ALA A 81 -5.84 -19.51 19.29
C ALA A 81 -7.33 -19.62 18.88
N GLY A 82 -7.71 -19.17 17.68
CA GLY A 82 -9.09 -19.08 17.22
C GLY A 82 -9.95 -18.09 18.02
N ASP A 83 -9.33 -17.11 18.66
CA ASP A 83 -10.00 -16.03 19.40
C ASP A 83 -10.25 -14.82 18.52
N HIS A 84 -11.38 -14.81 17.82
CA HIS A 84 -11.71 -13.75 16.88
C HIS A 84 -12.43 -12.56 17.54
N THR A 85 -12.34 -12.40 18.86
CA THR A 85 -13.06 -11.34 19.59
C THR A 85 -12.67 -9.94 19.11
N HIS A 86 -11.43 -9.74 18.66
CA HIS A 86 -10.89 -8.45 18.23
C HIS A 86 -10.44 -8.48 16.77
N VAL A 87 -11.36 -8.82 15.87
CA VAL A 87 -11.15 -8.65 14.43
C VAL A 87 -11.58 -7.26 14.02
N PHE A 88 -10.70 -6.53 13.35
CA PHE A 88 -11.04 -5.25 12.74
C PHE A 88 -11.45 -5.46 11.29
N GLU A 89 -12.54 -4.81 10.88
CA GLU A 89 -13.02 -4.83 9.51
C GLU A 89 -12.74 -3.45 8.87
N LYS A 90 -12.05 -3.44 7.73
CA LYS A 90 -11.71 -2.21 7.01
C LYS A 90 -12.26 -2.25 5.59
N SER A 91 -12.99 -1.21 5.21
CA SER A 91 -13.24 -0.92 3.79
C SER A 91 -11.98 -0.35 3.16
N LEU A 92 -11.81 -0.59 1.85
CA LEU A 92 -10.89 0.21 1.08
C LEU A 92 -11.48 1.62 0.87
N SER A 93 -10.58 2.59 0.78
CA SER A 93 -10.84 4.01 0.60
C SER A 93 -10.04 4.52 -0.59
N ASN A 94 -10.63 5.48 -1.31
CA ASN A 94 -9.92 6.32 -2.28
C ASN A 94 -9.35 7.59 -1.64
N GLU A 95 -9.66 7.82 -0.37
CA GLU A 95 -9.26 8.98 0.40
C GLU A 95 -8.22 8.58 1.45
N ILE A 96 -7.24 9.45 1.60
CA ILE A 96 -6.25 9.41 2.67
C ILE A 96 -6.55 10.61 3.57
N GLN A 97 -6.88 10.37 4.84
CA GLN A 97 -7.19 11.46 5.78
C GLN A 97 -5.91 12.24 6.12
N ASP A 98 -6.02 13.56 6.24
CA ASP A 98 -4.94 14.44 6.67
C ASP A 98 -3.58 14.18 5.99
N LEU A 99 -3.55 14.34 4.66
CA LEU A 99 -2.30 14.63 3.94
C LEU A 99 -1.81 16.02 4.35
N SER A 100 -1.30 16.16 5.58
CA SER A 100 -0.44 17.28 5.90
C SER A 100 0.88 17.04 5.16
N LEU A 101 1.11 17.76 4.08
CA LEU A 101 2.37 17.78 3.32
C LEU A 101 3.49 18.43 4.14
N ASN A 102 3.76 17.90 5.34
CA ASN A 102 4.87 18.36 6.17
C ASN A 102 6.15 17.69 5.66
N LEU A 103 6.87 18.43 4.82
CA LEU A 103 8.09 18.04 4.10
C LEU A 103 9.32 17.72 5.00
N MET A 104 9.14 17.30 6.25
CA MET A 104 10.26 16.94 7.14
C MET A 104 10.20 15.47 7.51
N GLY A 105 11.03 14.69 6.82
CA GLY A 105 11.03 13.23 6.85
C GLY A 105 11.51 12.61 8.16
N SER A 106 10.82 11.53 8.55
CA SER A 106 11.41 10.49 9.40
C SER A 106 12.12 9.46 8.52
N LYS A 107 13.43 9.25 8.74
CA LYS A 107 14.28 8.33 7.97
C LYS A 107 13.96 6.84 8.14
N ASP A 108 13.00 6.47 8.99
CA ASP A 108 12.77 5.07 9.39
C ASP A 108 11.46 4.47 8.84
N VAL A 109 10.90 5.02 7.76
CA VAL A 109 9.75 4.39 7.09
C VAL A 109 10.26 3.32 6.13
N THR A 110 9.78 2.09 6.30
CA THR A 110 10.20 0.91 5.52
C THR A 110 10.06 1.12 4.00
N ILE A 111 9.04 1.90 3.56
CA ILE A 111 8.74 2.21 2.16
C ILE A 111 8.14 3.64 2.06
N SER A 112 8.56 4.45 1.08
CA SER A 112 8.03 5.80 0.86
C SER A 112 6.59 5.78 0.35
N MET A 113 5.86 6.88 0.58
CA MET A 113 4.50 7.07 0.06
C MET A 113 4.44 6.99 -1.48
N GLU A 114 5.45 7.54 -2.16
CA GLU A 114 5.57 7.46 -3.62
C GLU A 114 5.63 6.01 -4.10
N GLU A 115 6.47 5.18 -3.46
CA GLU A 115 6.57 3.77 -3.81
C GLU A 115 5.27 3.01 -3.51
N ALA A 116 4.58 3.33 -2.41
CA ALA A 116 3.27 2.76 -2.09
C ALA A 116 2.21 3.10 -3.15
N LEU A 117 2.17 4.37 -3.61
CA LEU A 117 1.29 4.81 -4.68
C LEU A 117 1.66 4.18 -6.02
N ASN A 118 2.95 4.08 -6.35
CA ASN A 118 3.42 3.43 -7.58
C ASN A 118 2.94 1.97 -7.66
N ARG A 119 3.02 1.21 -6.55
CA ARG A 119 2.50 -0.17 -6.48
C ARG A 119 0.98 -0.24 -6.61
N SER A 120 0.28 0.70 -6.00
CA SER A 120 -1.18 0.82 -6.11
C SER A 120 -1.60 1.13 -7.57
N PHE A 121 -0.84 2.00 -8.24
CA PHE A 121 -1.04 2.33 -9.64
C PHE A 121 -0.77 1.13 -10.56
N ARG A 122 0.31 0.36 -10.29
CA ARG A 122 0.58 -0.90 -11.01
C ARG A 122 -0.57 -1.89 -10.86
N TRP A 123 -1.15 -2.04 -9.67
CA TRP A 123 -2.36 -2.85 -9.50
C TRP A 123 -3.49 -2.37 -10.41
N ASN A 124 -3.81 -1.08 -10.38
CA ASN A 124 -4.90 -0.53 -11.20
C ASN A 124 -4.70 -0.77 -12.70
N LEU A 125 -3.47 -0.66 -13.20
CA LEU A 125 -3.15 -0.89 -14.62
C LEU A 125 -3.13 -2.37 -15.00
N PHE A 126 -2.63 -3.25 -14.12
CA PHE A 126 -2.26 -4.61 -14.49
C PHE A 126 -3.06 -5.71 -13.81
N SER A 127 -3.97 -5.39 -12.89
CA SER A 127 -4.78 -6.34 -12.12
C SER A 127 -5.45 -7.41 -12.98
N TYR A 128 -6.03 -7.04 -14.13
CA TYR A 128 -6.65 -7.99 -15.06
C TYR A 128 -5.66 -9.02 -15.61
N ASN A 129 -4.54 -8.54 -16.15
CA ASN A 129 -3.51 -9.41 -16.72
C ASN A 129 -2.86 -10.28 -15.64
N TRP A 130 -2.64 -9.71 -14.46
CA TRP A 130 -2.13 -10.42 -13.30
C TRP A 130 -3.08 -11.52 -12.83
N LEU A 131 -4.38 -11.23 -12.64
CA LEU A 131 -5.37 -12.22 -12.24
C LEU A 131 -5.51 -13.33 -13.28
N LYS A 132 -5.48 -12.99 -14.57
CA LYS A 132 -5.50 -13.97 -15.65
C LYS A 132 -4.32 -14.93 -15.55
N ALA A 133 -3.10 -14.40 -15.45
CA ALA A 133 -1.87 -15.19 -15.32
C ALA A 133 -1.90 -16.09 -14.07
N MET A 134 -2.40 -15.55 -12.94
CA MET A 134 -2.53 -16.33 -11.70
C MET A 134 -3.58 -17.43 -11.78
N SER A 135 -4.70 -17.20 -12.46
CA SER A 135 -5.79 -18.18 -12.58
C SER A 135 -5.42 -19.46 -13.36
N GLU A 136 -4.37 -19.37 -14.18
CA GLU A 136 -3.83 -20.45 -15.00
C GLU A 136 -2.84 -21.32 -14.20
N LYS A 137 -2.20 -20.77 -13.16
CA LYS A 137 -1.24 -21.51 -12.31
C LYS A 137 -1.93 -22.48 -11.35
N LYS A 138 -1.39 -23.70 -11.27
CA LYS A 138 -1.89 -24.76 -10.37
C LYS A 138 -1.79 -24.38 -8.89
N TYR A 139 -0.72 -23.71 -8.47
CA TYR A 139 -0.50 -23.29 -7.07
C TYR A 139 -1.59 -22.35 -6.53
N TYR A 140 -2.09 -21.44 -7.38
CA TYR A 140 -3.14 -20.49 -7.04
C TYR A 140 -4.55 -21.06 -7.11
N LYS A 141 -4.74 -22.24 -7.72
CA LYS A 141 -6.02 -22.97 -7.67
C LYS A 141 -6.33 -23.49 -6.26
N ASP A 142 -5.29 -23.76 -5.47
CA ASP A 142 -5.42 -24.33 -4.13
C ASP A 142 -5.29 -23.28 -2.99
N HIS A 143 -4.79 -22.07 -3.30
CA HIS A 143 -4.49 -21.00 -2.32
C HIS A 143 -5.22 -19.68 -2.65
N THR A 144 -6.50 -19.76 -2.98
CA THR A 144 -7.38 -18.66 -3.43
C THR A 144 -7.67 -17.56 -2.39
N ILE A 145 -6.97 -17.55 -1.26
CA ILE A 145 -7.14 -16.57 -0.19
C ILE A 145 -5.75 -15.96 0.08
N PRO A 146 -5.50 -14.69 -0.28
CA PRO A 146 -4.30 -14.03 0.20
C PRO A 146 -4.51 -13.73 1.68
N LEU A 147 -3.96 -14.61 2.52
CA LEU A 147 -3.47 -14.20 3.81
C LEU A 147 -2.23 -13.36 3.53
N ILE A 148 -2.33 -12.05 3.72
CA ILE A 148 -1.15 -11.18 3.71
C ILE A 148 -0.66 -11.11 5.15
N ILE A 149 0.64 -11.29 5.34
CA ILE A 149 1.28 -11.34 6.65
C ILE A 149 2.30 -10.20 6.68
N ASN A 150 2.05 -9.20 7.53
CA ASN A 150 3.04 -8.17 7.79
C ASN A 150 3.61 -8.34 9.20
N PRO A 151 4.92 -8.11 9.40
CA PRO A 151 5.49 -8.09 10.73
C PRO A 151 4.87 -6.96 11.54
N ILE A 152 4.60 -7.19 12.84
CA ILE A 152 4.07 -6.15 13.72
C ILE A 152 4.99 -4.92 13.76
N LYS A 153 6.30 -5.14 13.54
CA LYS A 153 7.35 -4.12 13.53
C LYS A 153 7.04 -2.95 12.61
N ASP A 154 6.37 -3.18 11.47
CA ASP A 154 6.01 -2.09 10.56
C ASP A 154 5.04 -1.08 11.22
N LEU A 155 4.09 -1.58 12.01
CA LEU A 155 3.21 -0.74 12.82
C LEU A 155 3.94 -0.15 14.03
N GLU A 156 4.88 -0.89 14.62
CA GLU A 156 5.68 -0.39 15.74
C GLU A 156 6.54 0.81 15.34
N ASN A 157 7.18 0.76 14.16
CA ASN A 157 7.97 1.86 13.61
C ASN A 157 7.15 3.14 13.48
N ILE A 158 5.87 3.01 13.11
CA ILE A 158 4.95 4.13 13.02
C ILE A 158 4.47 4.56 14.41
N PHE A 159 3.93 3.66 15.24
CA PHE A 159 3.22 4.07 16.45
C PHE A 159 4.07 4.21 17.71
N LYS A 160 5.11 3.38 17.92
CA LYS A 160 5.87 3.40 19.18
C LYS A 160 6.73 4.64 19.33
N ASN A 161 7.31 5.11 18.23
CA ASN A 161 8.33 6.16 18.24
C ASN A 161 7.82 7.53 17.78
N THR A 162 6.50 7.66 17.54
CA THR A 162 5.90 8.90 17.04
C THR A 162 4.58 9.20 17.74
N SER A 163 4.03 10.41 17.51
CA SER A 163 2.67 10.80 17.90
C SER A 163 1.60 10.52 16.82
N GLU A 164 1.91 9.73 15.80
CA GLU A 164 1.03 9.49 14.66
C GLU A 164 -0.31 8.87 15.09
N SER A 165 -1.41 9.31 14.48
CA SER A 165 -2.75 8.78 14.79
C SER A 165 -3.14 7.59 13.92
N TYR A 166 -2.52 7.49 12.74
CA TYR A 166 -2.89 6.55 11.68
C TYR A 166 -1.66 5.89 11.06
N ALA A 167 -1.77 4.60 10.76
CA ALA A 167 -0.86 3.88 9.87
C ALA A 167 -1.64 3.49 8.63
N TYR A 168 -1.27 4.06 7.49
CA TYR A 168 -1.93 3.79 6.23
C TYR A 168 -1.39 2.52 5.60
N HIS A 169 -2.29 1.76 5.00
CA HIS A 169 -2.02 0.52 4.31
C HIS A 169 -2.44 0.71 2.86
N PHE A 170 -1.49 0.56 1.95
CA PHE A 170 -1.75 0.65 0.51
C PHE A 170 -1.78 -0.74 -0.08
N PHE A 171 -2.75 -0.95 -0.94
CA PHE A 171 -2.95 -2.19 -1.65
C PHE A 171 -2.37 -2.08 -3.06
N GLY A 172 -1.46 -2.98 -3.44
CA GLY A 172 -0.76 -2.87 -4.73
C GLY A 172 -0.09 -4.14 -5.22
N LEU A 173 0.55 -4.05 -6.39
CA LEU A 173 1.41 -5.10 -6.93
C LEU A 173 2.88 -4.80 -6.65
N LYS A 174 3.58 -5.77 -6.06
CA LYS A 174 5.03 -5.77 -5.87
C LYS A 174 5.67 -6.79 -6.79
N GLU A 175 6.77 -6.41 -7.43
CA GLU A 175 7.56 -7.33 -8.23
C GLU A 175 8.45 -8.21 -7.34
N ASN A 176 8.45 -9.51 -7.59
CA ASN A 176 9.34 -10.49 -6.98
C ASN A 176 10.66 -10.53 -7.77
N ASN A 177 11.41 -9.42 -7.79
CA ASN A 177 12.74 -9.48 -8.36
C ASN A 177 13.66 -10.23 -7.40
N THR A 178 14.05 -11.44 -7.80
CA THR A 178 15.03 -12.25 -7.07
C THR A 178 16.47 -11.80 -7.29
N ASN A 179 16.79 -10.91 -8.25
CA ASN A 179 18.15 -10.36 -8.41
C ASN A 179 18.15 -9.08 -9.28
N ASN A 180 18.92 -8.08 -8.83
CA ASN A 180 19.47 -6.90 -9.52
C ASN A 180 18.57 -5.66 -9.73
N ASP A 181 19.07 -4.55 -9.20
CA ASP A 181 18.52 -3.18 -9.15
C ASP A 181 18.55 -2.41 -10.49
N ASP A 182 18.76 -3.08 -11.61
CA ASP A 182 18.86 -2.45 -12.93
C ASP A 182 18.07 -3.28 -13.93
N ASP A 183 16.75 -3.12 -13.96
CA ASP A 183 16.01 -3.28 -15.21
C ASP A 183 14.68 -2.54 -15.18
N GLN A 184 14.51 -1.71 -16.21
CA GLN A 184 13.33 -0.95 -16.56
C GLN A 184 12.05 -1.78 -16.48
N TYR A 185 10.92 -1.07 -16.32
CA TYR A 185 9.50 -1.44 -16.45
C TYR A 185 9.14 -2.41 -17.59
N SER A 186 9.78 -3.57 -17.67
CA SER A 186 9.54 -4.57 -18.68
C SER A 186 8.43 -5.47 -18.18
N ILE A 187 7.25 -5.32 -18.79
CA ILE A 187 6.08 -6.17 -18.57
C ILE A 187 6.32 -7.53 -19.23
N ASN A 188 7.44 -8.18 -18.93
CA ASN A 188 7.83 -9.40 -19.64
C ASN A 188 7.14 -10.63 -19.05
N SER A 189 6.70 -10.58 -17.79
CA SER A 189 5.67 -11.49 -17.27
C SER A 189 5.00 -10.96 -15.99
N MET A 190 3.67 -10.96 -15.96
CA MET A 190 2.88 -10.69 -14.74
C MET A 190 3.07 -11.76 -13.65
N ASP A 191 3.71 -12.88 -14.00
CA ASP A 191 3.96 -14.00 -13.10
C ASP A 191 4.91 -13.70 -11.96
N ASN A 192 5.72 -12.65 -12.10
CA ASN A 192 6.68 -12.23 -11.10
C ASN A 192 6.06 -11.28 -10.07
N TYR A 193 4.80 -10.86 -10.22
CA TYR A 193 4.20 -9.92 -9.29
C TYR A 193 3.41 -10.65 -8.20
N MET A 194 3.41 -10.11 -6.99
CA MET A 194 2.53 -10.51 -5.89
C MET A 194 1.71 -9.32 -5.40
N ILE A 195 0.55 -9.63 -4.81
CA ILE A 195 -0.20 -8.64 -4.04
C ILE A 195 0.59 -8.32 -2.76
N ASP A 196 0.64 -7.04 -2.41
CA ASP A 196 1.31 -6.53 -1.23
C ASP A 196 0.42 -5.53 -0.46
N LEU A 197 0.61 -5.45 0.85
CA LEU A 197 0.03 -4.41 1.71
C LEU A 197 1.16 -3.58 2.31
N ILE A 198 1.35 -2.38 1.78
CA ILE A 198 2.42 -1.47 2.20
C ILE A 198 1.95 -0.63 3.38
N VAL A 199 2.66 -0.69 4.50
CA VAL A 199 2.39 0.12 5.70
C VAL A 199 3.23 1.40 5.65
N THR A 200 2.61 2.57 5.83
CA THR A 200 3.31 3.87 5.81
C THR A 200 2.62 4.92 6.70
N ASN A 201 3.38 5.87 7.22
CA ASN A 201 2.85 7.12 7.77
C ASN A 201 2.85 8.17 6.64
N VAL A 202 1.67 8.74 6.35
CA VAL A 202 1.44 9.62 5.19
C VAL A 202 2.12 10.98 5.29
N THR A 203 2.90 11.23 6.34
CA THR A 203 3.33 12.58 6.70
C THR A 203 4.50 13.15 5.89
N SER A 204 5.16 12.41 4.98
CA SER A 204 6.20 13.01 4.12
C SER A 204 6.43 12.30 2.78
N ILE A 205 6.37 13.05 1.68
CA ILE A 205 6.97 12.68 0.40
C ILE A 205 8.44 13.13 0.43
N HIS A 206 9.38 12.22 0.13
CA HIS A 206 10.78 12.57 -0.02
C HIS A 206 10.99 13.23 -1.39
N ASN A 207 11.27 14.53 -1.43
CA ASN A 207 11.97 15.10 -2.57
C ASN A 207 13.46 14.77 -2.41
N THR A 208 13.99 13.95 -3.30
CA THR A 208 15.44 13.90 -3.53
C THR A 208 15.79 15.07 -4.44
N ASP A 209 15.91 16.27 -3.86
CA ASP A 209 16.67 17.31 -4.53
C ASP A 209 18.14 16.86 -4.48
N ASN A 210 18.66 16.42 -5.63
CA ASN A 210 20.08 16.25 -5.85
C ASN A 210 20.71 17.65 -5.76
N GLU A 211 21.10 18.08 -4.56
CA GLU A 211 22.15 19.07 -4.40
C GLU A 211 23.48 18.42 -4.75
N ASP A 212 23.80 18.41 -6.04
CA ASP A 212 25.18 18.30 -6.53
C ASP A 212 25.32 19.21 -7.74
N ASP A 213 25.66 20.47 -7.45
CA ASP A 213 26.43 21.34 -8.34
C ASP A 213 27.15 22.39 -7.48
N SER A 214 28.05 21.92 -6.60
CA SER A 214 29.12 22.76 -6.07
C SER A 214 30.16 22.98 -7.16
N ALA A 215 29.87 23.87 -8.11
CA ALA A 215 30.85 24.40 -9.04
C ALA A 215 31.56 25.60 -8.39
N ASN A 216 32.74 25.30 -7.83
CA ASN A 216 33.88 26.17 -7.54
C ASN A 216 33.69 27.69 -7.66
N ASP A 217 33.83 28.35 -6.50
CA ASP A 217 34.25 29.74 -6.36
C ASP A 217 35.51 30.04 -7.18
N ASN A 218 35.36 30.83 -8.24
CA ASN A 218 36.48 31.54 -8.86
C ASN A 218 36.50 32.97 -8.31
N SER A 219 37.53 33.24 -7.51
CA SER A 219 37.94 34.58 -7.11
C SER A 219 38.26 35.43 -8.35
N CYS A 220 37.56 36.55 -8.55
CA CYS A 220 38.09 37.66 -9.34
C CYS A 220 37.70 39.00 -8.71
N ILE A 221 38.73 39.65 -8.20
CA ILE A 221 38.80 41.02 -7.72
C ILE A 221 38.76 41.95 -8.93
N GLY A 222 37.87 42.95 -8.89
CA GLY A 222 38.09 44.25 -9.53
C GLY A 222 37.93 44.37 -11.05
N GLY A 223 36.91 45.13 -11.45
CA GLY A 223 36.96 45.99 -12.62
C GLY A 223 36.12 45.58 -13.83
N GLY A 224 35.20 46.46 -14.22
CA GLY A 224 34.92 46.71 -15.63
C GLY A 224 33.67 46.06 -16.24
N CYS A 225 32.71 46.95 -16.54
CA CYS A 225 31.96 47.05 -17.80
C CYS A 225 30.76 46.13 -18.11
N ALA A 226 29.67 46.84 -18.44
CA ALA A 226 28.69 46.62 -19.50
C ALA A 226 27.75 45.39 -19.38
N VAL A 227 26.45 45.55 -19.11
CA VAL A 227 25.33 46.10 -19.93
C VAL A 227 24.62 45.04 -20.79
N THR A 228 23.31 44.95 -20.52
CA THR A 228 22.17 44.38 -21.29
C THR A 228 21.91 42.87 -21.24
N ILE A 229 20.74 42.51 -20.71
CA ILE A 229 19.93 41.41 -21.25
C ILE A 229 18.57 41.98 -21.64
N HIS A 230 18.22 41.75 -22.90
CA HIS A 230 16.99 42.13 -23.58
C HIS A 230 15.78 41.33 -23.05
N ASN A 231 14.63 42.00 -23.13
CA ASN A 231 13.28 41.44 -23.07
C ASN A 231 13.00 40.44 -24.22
N GLU A 232 11.87 39.73 -24.06
CA GLU A 232 11.09 38.90 -25.02
C GLU A 232 11.17 37.38 -24.72
N LYS A 233 10.10 36.58 -24.74
CA LYS A 233 8.70 36.76 -25.15
C LYS A 233 7.86 35.64 -24.52
N LYS A 234 6.59 35.95 -24.22
CA LYS A 234 5.53 35.00 -23.87
C LYS A 234 5.17 34.13 -25.09
N HIS A 235 4.88 32.85 -24.87
CA HIS A 235 3.96 32.11 -25.74
C HIS A 235 3.07 31.17 -24.93
N SER A 236 1.75 31.38 -25.05
CA SER A 236 0.69 30.53 -24.53
C SER A 236 0.41 29.39 -25.50
N LEU A 237 0.21 28.18 -24.98
CA LEU A 237 -0.25 27.02 -25.75
C LEU A 237 -1.55 26.49 -25.13
N PHE A 238 -2.67 26.98 -25.63
CA PHE A 238 -3.95 26.25 -25.65
C PHE A 238 -4.59 26.52 -27.01
N PRO A 239 -4.99 25.48 -27.77
CA PRO A 239 -5.97 25.63 -28.81
C PRO A 239 -7.37 25.64 -28.19
N LYS A 240 -8.17 26.61 -28.62
CA LYS A 240 -9.64 26.49 -28.56
C LYS A 240 -10.06 25.54 -29.67
N GLU A 241 -10.88 24.55 -29.32
CA GLU A 241 -12.23 24.34 -29.84
C GLU A 241 -12.97 23.34 -28.94
#